data_AF-A0A524CIW0-F1
#
_entry.id   AF-A0A524CIW0-F1
#
_cell.length_a   1.000
_cell.length_b   1.000
_cell.length_c   1.000
_cell.angle_alpha   90.00
_cell.angle_beta   90.00
_cell.angle_gamma   90.00
#
_symmetry.space_group_name_H-M   'P 1'
#
loop_
_entity.id
_entity.type
_entity.pdbx_description
1 polymer ?
#
loop_
_entity_poly.entity_id
_entity_poly.type
_entity_poly.pdbx_seq_one_letter_code
_entity_poly.pdbx_strand_id
1 'polypeptide(L)'
;MTEQNLSHESDFYTTLIEEYNCVRNDSEKLVLLKSNKIREITEIFSKNHDTGFFQEAMQILLSLFNDNCVLFESTSKDFEELSKEKKDYVTYLLSQE
;
A
#
# COMPACT_ATOMS: atom_id res chain seq x y z
N MET A 1 -8.35 19.55 16.66
CA MET A 1 -7.06 18.95 16.25
C MET A 1 -7.26 18.27 14.90
N THR A 2 -7.58 19.03 13.85
CA THR A 2 -8.11 18.45 12.59
C THR A 2 -7.38 19.00 11.35
N GLU A 3 -6.85 20.22 11.38
CA GLU A 3 -6.23 20.82 10.19
C GLU A 3 -4.79 20.35 9.94
N GLN A 4 -4.04 19.97 10.98
CA GLN A 4 -2.64 19.54 10.81
C GLN A 4 -2.49 18.13 10.19
N ASN A 5 -3.43 17.22 10.43
CA ASN A 5 -3.38 15.86 9.85
C ASN A 5 -3.69 15.87 8.34
N LEU A 6 -4.69 16.66 7.92
CA LEU A 6 -5.08 16.76 6.51
C LEU A 6 -3.96 17.33 5.61
N SER A 7 -3.16 18.27 6.12
CA SER A 7 -2.02 18.81 5.35
C SER A 7 -0.97 17.73 5.10
N HIS A 8 -0.64 16.93 6.11
CA HIS A 8 0.44 15.93 6.02
C HIS A 8 0.09 14.79 5.07
N GLU A 9 -1.17 14.36 5.02
CA GLU A 9 -1.62 13.31 4.10
C GLU A 9 -1.67 13.81 2.65
N SER A 10 -2.21 15.01 2.43
CA SER A 10 -2.25 15.63 1.11
C SER A 10 -0.85 15.84 0.54
N ASP A 11 0.10 16.28 1.37
CA ASP A 11 1.50 16.47 0.98
C ASP A 11 2.17 15.14 0.62
N PHE A 12 1.91 14.08 1.40
CA PHE A 12 2.40 12.73 1.12
C PHE A 12 1.91 12.23 -0.26
N TYR A 13 0.60 12.31 -0.53
CA TYR A 13 0.03 11.84 -1.79
C TYR A 13 0.52 12.63 -2.99
N THR A 14 0.62 13.96 -2.86
CA THR A 14 1.14 14.83 -3.92
C THR A 14 2.59 14.46 -4.25
N THR A 15 3.42 14.33 -3.22
CA THR A 15 4.84 13.95 -3.37
C THR A 15 4.98 12.57 -4.02
N LEU A 16 4.18 11.59 -3.59
CA LEU A 16 4.18 10.25 -4.15
C LEU A 16 3.89 10.25 -5.67
N ILE A 17 2.87 11.00 -6.09
CA ILE A 17 2.46 11.08 -7.51
C ILE A 17 3.53 11.81 -8.33
N GLU A 18 4.12 12.88 -7.80
CA GLU A 18 5.19 13.61 -8.47
C GLU A 18 6.44 12.74 -8.65
N GLU A 19 6.90 12.07 -7.59
CA GLU A 19 8.03 11.16 -7.63
C GLU A 19 7.78 10.00 -8.60
N TYR A 20 6.58 9.40 -8.57
CA TYR A 20 6.18 8.35 -9.50
C TYR A 20 6.28 8.84 -10.94
N ASN A 21 5.71 10.00 -11.26
CA ASN A 21 5.76 10.55 -12.61
C ASN A 21 7.20 10.84 -13.08
N CYS A 22 8.11 11.21 -12.17
CA CYS A 22 9.51 11.42 -12.48
C CYS A 22 10.25 10.13 -12.84
N VAL A 23 9.87 8.99 -12.23
CA VAL A 23 10.61 7.73 -12.36
C VAL A 23 9.88 6.63 -13.12
N ARG A 24 8.62 6.83 -13.55
CA ARG A 24 7.77 5.80 -14.16
C ARG A 24 8.32 5.06 -15.39
N ASN A 25 9.35 5.61 -16.04
CA ASN A 25 9.99 4.98 -17.20
C ASN A 25 11.31 4.27 -16.84
N ASP A 26 11.68 4.24 -15.56
CA ASP A 26 12.92 3.66 -15.05
C ASP A 26 12.56 2.57 -14.04
N SER A 27 12.72 1.31 -14.45
CA SER A 27 12.31 0.14 -13.66
C SER A 27 13.05 0.01 -12.34
N GLU A 28 14.34 0.39 -12.30
CA GLU A 28 15.13 0.32 -11.07
C GLU A 28 14.68 1.39 -10.08
N LYS A 29 14.46 2.62 -10.57
CA LYS A 29 13.96 3.71 -9.72
C LYS A 29 12.53 3.49 -9.26
N LEU A 30 11.68 2.85 -10.06
CA LEU A 30 10.34 2.45 -9.63
C LEU A 30 10.39 1.49 -8.44
N VAL A 31 11.18 0.42 -8.51
CA VAL A 31 11.32 -0.55 -7.41
C VAL A 31 11.83 0.14 -6.14
N LEU A 32 12.80 1.04 -6.28
CA LEU A 32 13.32 1.84 -5.17
C LEU A 32 12.26 2.76 -4.57
N LEU A 33 11.50 3.47 -5.40
CA LEU A 33 10.42 4.36 -4.97
C LEU A 33 9.35 3.58 -4.18
N LYS A 34 8.88 2.45 -4.72
CA LYS A 34 7.90 1.59 -4.05
C LYS A 34 8.39 1.16 -2.67
N SER A 35 9.63 0.66 -2.59
CA SER A 35 10.22 0.17 -1.33
C SER A 35 10.36 1.29 -0.30
N ASN A 36 10.80 2.48 -0.73
CA ASN A 36 10.93 3.64 0.14
C ASN A 36 9.58 4.12 0.68
N LYS A 37 8.54 4.15 -0.16
CA LYS A 37 7.20 4.60 0.22
C LYS A 37 6.49 3.61 1.15
N ILE A 38 6.66 2.31 0.94
CA ILE A 38 6.17 1.29 1.90
C ILE A 38 6.81 1.51 3.29
N ARG A 39 8.12 1.76 3.33
CA ARG A 39 8.82 2.04 4.59
C ARG A 39 8.27 3.31 5.26
N GLU A 40 8.12 4.39 4.51
CA GLU A 40 7.59 5.66 5.00
C GLU A 40 6.17 5.51 5.59
N ILE A 41 5.26 4.83 4.87
CA ILE A 41 3.90 4.53 5.35
C ILE A 41 3.93 3.73 6.66
N THR A 42 4.81 2.71 6.74
CA THR A 42 4.96 1.87 7.93
C THR A 42 5.50 2.67 9.12
N GLU A 43 6.46 3.58 8.90
CA GLU A 43 7.01 4.46 9.93
C GLU A 43 5.96 5.45 10.46
N ILE A 44 5.14 6.02 9.57
CA ILE A 44 4.03 6.91 9.95
C ILE A 44 3.00 6.14 10.78
N PHE A 45 2.60 4.95 10.33
CA PHE A 45 1.68 4.08 11.06
C PHE A 45 2.24 3.71 12.44
N SER A 46 3.51 3.34 12.54
CA SER A 46 4.14 2.98 13.82
C SER A 46 4.19 4.13 14.82
N LYS A 47 4.18 5.39 14.36
CA LYS A 47 4.23 6.58 15.24
C LYS A 47 2.84 7.05 15.64
N ASN A 48 1.90 7.04 14.69
CA ASN A 48 0.59 7.67 14.85
C ASN A 48 -0.54 6.67 15.11
N HIS A 49 -0.31 5.37 14.86
CA HIS A 49 -1.34 4.32 14.84
C HIS A 49 -2.55 4.67 13.97
N ASP A 50 -2.34 5.50 12.95
CA ASP A 50 -3.39 5.91 12.03
C ASP A 50 -3.65 4.80 11.01
N THR A 51 -4.61 3.93 11.36
CA THR A 51 -5.04 2.83 10.51
C THR A 51 -5.69 3.30 9.22
N GLY A 52 -6.35 4.48 9.23
CA GLY A 52 -7.02 5.05 8.06
C GLY A 52 -5.98 5.49 7.02
N PHE A 53 -5.02 6.29 7.45
CA PHE A 53 -3.88 6.68 6.60
C PHE A 53 -3.16 5.47 6.02
N PHE A 54 -2.84 4.47 6.87
CA PHE A 54 -2.11 3.28 6.42
C PHE A 54 -2.84 2.52 5.31
N GLN A 55 -4.15 2.30 5.47
CA GLN A 55 -4.96 1.60 4.48
C GLN A 55 -5.03 2.38 3.15
N GLU A 56 -5.34 3.67 3.22
CA GLU A 56 -5.48 4.52 2.04
C GLU A 56 -4.14 4.66 1.29
N ALA A 57 -3.05 4.88 2.02
CA ALA A 57 -1.74 5.07 1.42
C ALA A 57 -1.19 3.80 0.75
N MET A 58 -1.40 2.62 1.36
CA MET A 58 -1.03 1.36 0.73
C MET A 58 -1.84 1.07 -0.53
N GLN A 59 -3.15 1.38 -0.52
CA GLN A 59 -4.01 1.20 -1.71
C GLN A 59 -3.58 2.07 -2.88
N ILE A 60 -3.33 3.36 -2.62
CA ILE A 60 -2.86 4.30 -3.64
C ILE A 60 -1.49 3.88 -4.17
N LEU A 61 -0.57 3.51 -3.28
CA LEU A 61 0.76 3.08 -3.67
C LEU A 61 0.69 1.82 -4.55
N LEU A 62 -0.05 0.79 -4.18
CA LEU A 62 -0.16 -0.41 -5.01
C LEU A 62 -0.82 -0.13 -6.36
N SER A 63 -1.85 0.72 -6.37
CA SER A 63 -2.54 1.14 -7.60
C SER A 63 -1.60 1.85 -8.58
N LEU A 64 -0.69 2.70 -8.09
CA LEU A 64 0.27 3.43 -8.92
C LEU A 64 1.25 2.49 -9.64
N PHE A 65 1.62 1.37 -9.04
CA PHE A 65 2.61 0.46 -9.59
C PHE A 65 1.99 -0.62 -10.50
N ASN A 66 0.67 -0.60 -10.71
CA ASN A 66 -0.09 -1.64 -11.41
C ASN A 66 0.25 -3.06 -10.91
N ASP A 67 0.79 -3.15 -9.70
CA ASP A 67 0.77 -4.37 -8.94
C ASP A 67 -0.69 -4.55 -8.58
N ASN A 68 -1.25 -5.69 -8.96
CA ASN A 68 -2.57 -6.05 -8.48
C ASN A 68 -2.57 -5.86 -6.97
N CYS A 69 -3.37 -4.90 -6.53
CA CYS A 69 -3.67 -4.70 -5.13
C CYS A 69 -4.58 -5.88 -4.76
N VAL A 70 -3.97 -7.07 -4.66
CA VAL A 70 -4.45 -8.03 -3.70
C VAL A 70 -4.16 -7.38 -2.38
N LEU A 71 -5.10 -6.55 -1.95
CA LEU A 71 -5.24 -6.12 -0.59
C LEU A 71 -5.46 -7.41 0.18
N PHE A 72 -4.37 -8.09 0.53
CA PHE A 72 -4.43 -9.17 1.47
C PHE A 72 -4.57 -8.48 2.82
N GLU A 73 -5.81 -8.06 3.11
CA GLU A 73 -6.33 -8.16 4.46
C GLU A 73 -6.35 -9.64 4.86
N SER A 74 -5.19 -10.28 4.98
CA SER A 74 -5.02 -11.47 5.82
C SER A 74 -4.73 -11.05 7.25
N THR A 75 -5.28 -9.90 7.65
CA THR A 75 -5.58 -9.55 9.03
C THR A 75 -7.09 -9.53 9.28
N SER A 76 -7.92 -9.77 8.25
CA SER A 76 -9.31 -10.13 8.49
C SER A 76 -9.32 -11.47 9.24
N LYS A 77 -9.94 -11.49 10.43
CA LYS A 77 -10.22 -12.74 11.16
C LYS A 77 -10.85 -13.80 10.26
N ASP A 78 -11.66 -13.38 9.29
CA ASP A 78 -12.34 -14.27 8.36
C ASP A 78 -11.34 -15.01 7.46
N PHE A 79 -10.24 -14.37 7.05
CA PHE A 79 -9.19 -15.06 6.29
C PHE A 79 -8.40 -16.02 7.17
N GLU A 80 -8.08 -15.65 8.40
CA GLU A 80 -7.42 -16.55 9.36
C GLU A 80 -8.26 -17.81 9.64
N GLU A 81 -9.58 -17.65 9.70
CA GLU A 81 -10.57 -18.73 9.91
C GLU A 81 -10.79 -19.62 8.67
N LEU A 82 -10.30 -19.24 7.48
CA LEU A 82 -10.40 -20.11 6.30
C LEU A 82 -9.57 -21.39 6.45
N SER A 83 -10.12 -22.49 5.95
CA SER A 83 -9.38 -23.72 5.78
C SER A 83 -8.22 -23.52 4.80
N LYS A 84 -7.14 -24.29 5.02
CA LYS A 84 -5.93 -24.24 4.20
C LYS A 84 -6.21 -24.34 2.70
N GLU A 85 -7.10 -25.24 2.30
CA GLU A 85 -7.49 -25.43 0.90
C GLU A 85 -8.13 -24.19 0.27
N LYS A 86 -8.94 -23.43 1.03
CA LYS A 86 -9.53 -22.18 0.55
C LYS A 86 -8.50 -21.06 0.45
N LYS A 87 -7.55 -21.01 1.38
CA LYS A 87 -6.41 -20.07 1.33
C LYS A 87 -5.54 -20.33 0.10
N ASP A 88 -5.26 -21.60 -0.18
CA ASP A 88 -4.44 -22.01 -1.31
C ASP A 88 -5.15 -21.72 -2.64
N TYR A 89 -6.47 -21.90 -2.72
CA TYR A 89 -7.27 -21.56 -3.89
C TYR A 89 -7.34 -20.05 -4.18
N VAL A 90 -7.55 -19.23 -3.14
CA VAL A 90 -7.52 -17.77 -3.27
C VAL A 90 -6.13 -17.32 -3.72
N THR A 91 -5.07 -17.85 -3.10
CA THR A 91 -3.69 -17.56 -3.50
C THR A 91 -3.41 -17.97 -4.95
N TYR A 92 -3.95 -19.11 -5.39
CA TYR A 92 -3.84 -19.58 -6.76
C TYR A 92 -4.51 -18.64 -7.77
N LEU A 93 -5.77 -18.23 -7.56
CA LEU A 93 -6.49 -17.32 -8.45
C LEU A 93 -5.77 -15.97 -8.60
N LEU A 94 -5.16 -15.50 -7.52
CA LEU A 94 -4.43 -14.24 -7.47
C LEU A 94 -3.03 -14.30 -8.11
N SER A 95 -2.53 -15.50 -8.38
CA SER A 95 -1.23 -15.74 -9.03
C SER A 95 -1.32 -15.94 -10.54
N GLN A 96 -2.52 -15.79 -11.12
CA GLN A 96 -2.80 -16.02 -12.55
C GLN A 96 -2.92 -14.73 -13.39
N GLU A 97 -2.59 -13.57 -12.83
CA GLU A 97 -2.39 -12.32 -13.57
C GLU A 97 -0.91 -11.96 -13.64
#